data_AF-C5J5M1-F1
#
_entry.id   AF-C5J5M1-F1
#
_cell.length_a   1.000
_cell.length_b   1.000
_cell.length_c   1.000
_cell.angle_alpha   90.00
_cell.angle_beta   90.00
_cell.angle_gamma   90.00
#
_symmetry.space_group_name_H-M   'P 1'
#
loop_
_entity.id
_entity.type
_entity.pdbx_description
1 polymer ?
#
loop_
_entity_poly.entity_id
_entity_poly.type
_entity_poly.pdbx_seq_one_letter_code
_entity_poly.pdbx_strand_id
1 'polypeptide(L)'
;MSKIFATPVAKRLIKEHNLNIDEIPFSKSRIEKEDVEKYIESLKSAPTPSAPASTPSVASAPTPTPAPVAKPVATLDGRREKIAPIRKAIARAMRTSWESVAYVNLVNEIDMSALWNLRKSILDDVLKSSGVKLTFLPFIAKAILIALQEFPIIAAKYDEASQEIVYPATINLGFAVDTEAGLMVPVIKDAQSLSMIEIAKEISRLAIAARDRKIKPTEMQGGSFTITNYGSVGALYGVPVINYPEMGIAGVGAIIDKAIVKNGQIVPGKIMHLTVAADHRWIDGATIGRFAARVKELLEKPEVLGIL
;
A
#
# COMPACT_ATOMS: atom_id res chain seq x y z
N MET A 1 7.40 -39.18 -35.40
CA MET A 1 6.28 -38.21 -35.45
C MET A 1 6.18 -37.69 -36.87
N SER A 2 5.12 -38.07 -37.60
CA SER A 2 4.89 -37.70 -38.99
C SER A 2 4.63 -36.20 -39.11
N LYS A 3 5.44 -35.48 -39.90
CA LYS A 3 5.28 -34.04 -40.13
C LYS A 3 3.99 -33.79 -40.90
N ILE A 4 3.00 -33.15 -40.29
CA ILE A 4 1.79 -32.71 -40.99
C ILE A 4 2.17 -31.53 -41.91
N PHE A 5 1.93 -31.69 -43.20
CA PHE A 5 2.19 -30.64 -44.18
C PHE A 5 0.92 -29.81 -44.38
N ALA A 6 1.06 -28.49 -44.37
CA ALA A 6 -0.01 -27.54 -44.66
C ALA A 6 0.49 -26.54 -45.70
N THR A 7 -0.39 -26.15 -46.61
CA THR A 7 -0.07 -25.13 -47.64
C THR A 7 0.25 -23.78 -46.98
N PRO A 8 1.03 -22.88 -47.62
CA PRO A 8 1.39 -21.58 -47.04
C PRO A 8 0.18 -20.72 -46.67
N VAL A 9 -0.88 -20.81 -47.46
CA VAL A 9 -2.15 -20.09 -47.23
C VAL A 9 -2.89 -20.67 -46.02
N ALA A 10 -2.98 -21.99 -45.90
CA ALA A 10 -3.58 -22.65 -44.73
C ALA A 10 -2.81 -22.33 -43.43
N LYS A 11 -1.47 -22.35 -43.44
CA LYS A 11 -0.67 -21.98 -42.24
C LYS A 11 -0.92 -20.56 -41.76
N ARG A 12 -1.14 -19.62 -42.70
CA ARG A 12 -1.46 -18.23 -42.35
C ARG A 12 -2.81 -18.13 -41.65
N LEU A 13 -3.85 -18.80 -42.18
CA LEU A 13 -5.19 -18.83 -41.58
C LEU A 13 -5.22 -19.50 -40.20
N ILE A 14 -4.49 -20.61 -40.03
CA ILE A 14 -4.37 -21.31 -38.74
C ILE A 14 -3.76 -20.38 -37.69
N LYS A 15 -2.71 -19.64 -38.04
CA LYS A 15 -2.07 -18.68 -37.13
C LYS A 15 -2.95 -17.47 -36.84
N GLU A 16 -3.70 -16.98 -37.82
CA GLU A 16 -4.60 -15.82 -37.69
C GLU A 16 -5.78 -16.12 -36.76
N HIS A 17 -6.36 -17.32 -36.86
CA HIS A 17 -7.47 -17.76 -36.00
C HIS A 17 -7.02 -18.52 -34.75
N ASN A 18 -5.71 -18.55 -34.47
CA ASN A 18 -5.08 -19.21 -33.32
C ASN A 18 -5.52 -20.68 -33.14
N LEU A 19 -5.64 -21.41 -34.25
CA LEU A 19 -6.09 -22.79 -34.29
C LEU A 19 -4.92 -23.77 -34.09
N ASN A 20 -5.20 -24.90 -33.45
CA ASN A 20 -4.24 -25.99 -33.36
C ASN A 20 -4.25 -26.79 -34.66
N ILE A 21 -3.09 -26.91 -35.32
CA ILE A 21 -2.95 -27.61 -36.61
C ILE A 21 -3.32 -29.10 -36.52
N ASP A 22 -3.15 -29.71 -35.34
CA ASP A 22 -3.42 -31.13 -35.11
C ASP A 22 -4.93 -31.44 -34.98
N GLU A 23 -5.77 -30.42 -34.79
CA GLU A 23 -7.22 -30.56 -34.58
C GLU A 23 -8.04 -30.33 -35.85
N ILE A 24 -7.41 -29.88 -36.94
CA ILE A 24 -8.08 -29.57 -38.19
C ILE A 24 -8.21 -30.85 -39.01
N PRO A 25 -9.43 -31.39 -39.23
CA PRO A 25 -9.60 -32.57 -40.05
C PRO A 25 -9.27 -32.23 -41.50
N PHE A 26 -8.41 -33.03 -42.14
CA PHE A 26 -8.07 -32.89 -43.55
C PHE A 26 -8.20 -34.24 -44.24
N SER A 27 -8.78 -34.24 -45.44
CA SER A 27 -9.11 -35.49 -46.16
C SER A 27 -7.99 -35.96 -47.11
N LYS A 28 -7.03 -35.08 -47.42
CA LYS A 28 -5.96 -35.30 -48.40
C LYS A 28 -4.61 -35.51 -47.71
N SER A 29 -3.51 -35.55 -48.46
CA SER A 29 -2.15 -35.71 -47.91
C SER A 29 -1.57 -34.47 -47.20
N ARG A 30 -2.28 -33.32 -47.21
CA ARG A 30 -1.89 -32.05 -46.58
C ARG A 30 -3.13 -31.19 -46.27
N ILE A 31 -2.99 -30.24 -45.34
CA ILE A 31 -4.05 -29.28 -44.99
C ILE A 31 -4.11 -28.13 -46.03
N GLU A 32 -5.29 -27.96 -46.64
CA GLU A 32 -5.57 -26.90 -47.61
C GLU A 32 -6.45 -25.80 -46.98
N LYS A 33 -6.68 -24.71 -47.72
CA LYS A 33 -7.39 -23.54 -47.22
C LYS A 33 -8.84 -23.89 -46.83
N GLU A 34 -9.52 -24.70 -47.65
CA GLU A 34 -10.92 -25.05 -47.44
C GLU A 34 -11.14 -25.88 -46.16
N ASP A 35 -10.16 -26.68 -45.75
CA ASP A 35 -10.24 -27.49 -44.53
C ASP A 35 -10.26 -26.59 -43.28
N VAL A 36 -9.44 -25.53 -43.27
CA VAL A 36 -9.37 -24.56 -42.17
C VAL A 36 -10.65 -23.72 -42.09
N GLU A 37 -11.20 -23.31 -43.24
CA GLU A 37 -12.44 -22.53 -43.29
C GLU A 37 -13.65 -23.34 -42.82
N LYS A 38 -13.77 -24.60 -43.26
CA LYS A 38 -14.81 -25.52 -42.77
C LYS A 38 -14.71 -25.78 -41.28
N TYR A 39 -13.49 -25.91 -40.75
CA TYR A 39 -13.27 -26.08 -39.31
C TYR A 39 -13.75 -24.84 -38.53
N ILE A 40 -13.41 -23.63 -38.98
CA ILE A 40 -13.88 -22.38 -38.37
C ILE A 40 -15.41 -22.25 -38.43
N GLU A 41 -16.04 -22.65 -39.53
CA GLU A 41 -17.50 -22.58 -39.70
C GLU A 41 -18.23 -23.60 -38.80
N SER A 42 -17.63 -24.78 -38.59
CA SER A 42 -18.14 -25.79 -37.66
C SER A 42 -18.06 -25.33 -36.20
N LEU A 43 -17.08 -24.50 -35.84
CA LEU A 43 -16.97 -23.91 -34.49
C LEU A 43 -18.02 -22.82 -34.24
N LYS A 44 -18.63 -22.24 -35.29
CA LYS A 44 -19.64 -21.17 -35.18
C LYS A 44 -21.08 -21.65 -35.20
N SER A 45 -21.32 -22.92 -35.55
CA SER A 45 -22.67 -23.45 -35.80
C SER A 45 -23.07 -24.54 -34.79
N ALA A 46 -23.03 -24.24 -33.49
CA ALA A 46 -23.63 -25.07 -32.45
C ALA A 46 -25.00 -24.47 -32.03
N PRO A 47 -26.15 -25.09 -32.40
CA PRO A 47 -27.46 -24.61 -32.01
C PRO A 47 -27.95 -25.28 -30.71
N THR A 48 -28.53 -24.46 -29.83
CA THR A 48 -29.36 -24.85 -28.68
C THR A 48 -30.72 -25.39 -29.14
N PRO A 49 -31.28 -26.45 -28.52
CA PRO A 49 -32.72 -26.71 -28.64
C PRO A 49 -33.47 -26.87 -27.31
N SER A 50 -34.68 -26.31 -27.34
CA SER A 50 -35.78 -26.40 -26.38
C SER A 50 -36.62 -27.69 -26.58
N ALA A 51 -37.38 -28.07 -25.55
CA ALA A 51 -38.28 -29.24 -25.50
C ALA A 51 -39.47 -29.16 -26.49
N PRO A 52 -40.06 -30.30 -26.92
CA PRO A 52 -41.30 -30.79 -26.28
C PRO A 52 -41.48 -32.34 -26.21
N ALA A 53 -42.52 -32.78 -25.48
CA ALA A 53 -42.82 -34.16 -25.09
C ALA A 53 -43.61 -35.01 -26.10
N SER A 54 -43.37 -36.34 -26.15
CA SER A 54 -44.38 -37.43 -26.05
C SER A 54 -43.84 -38.85 -26.35
N THR A 55 -44.00 -39.74 -25.33
CA THR A 55 -44.27 -41.20 -25.34
C THR A 55 -43.26 -42.26 -25.86
N PRO A 56 -43.29 -43.50 -25.30
CA PRO A 56 -42.09 -44.25 -24.96
C PRO A 56 -41.75 -45.36 -25.95
N SER A 57 -40.47 -45.50 -26.30
CA SER A 57 -39.93 -46.69 -26.95
C SER A 57 -38.56 -46.99 -26.37
N VAL A 58 -38.41 -48.23 -25.89
CA VAL A 58 -37.22 -48.74 -25.22
C VAL A 58 -36.06 -48.79 -26.23
N ALA A 59 -35.05 -47.95 -26.03
CA ALA A 59 -33.80 -47.98 -26.77
C ALA A 59 -32.63 -47.83 -25.78
N SER A 60 -31.76 -48.83 -25.83
CA SER A 60 -30.40 -48.95 -25.26
C SER A 60 -29.80 -47.69 -24.60
N ALA A 61 -29.44 -47.83 -23.33
CA ALA A 61 -28.73 -46.83 -22.54
C ALA A 61 -27.47 -46.31 -23.28
N PRO A 62 -27.29 -44.99 -23.39
CA PRO A 62 -26.06 -44.43 -23.93
C PRO A 62 -24.93 -44.60 -22.90
N THR A 63 -23.80 -45.11 -23.34
CA THR A 63 -22.53 -45.12 -22.58
C THR A 63 -22.20 -43.70 -22.11
N PRO A 64 -21.83 -43.50 -20.82
CA PRO A 64 -21.52 -42.17 -20.31
C PRO A 64 -20.26 -41.62 -21.00
N THR A 65 -20.38 -40.45 -21.61
CA THR A 65 -19.25 -39.66 -22.09
C THR A 65 -18.33 -39.32 -20.91
N PRO A 66 -17.01 -39.54 -21.00
CA PRO A 66 -16.11 -39.19 -19.91
C PRO A 66 -16.15 -37.68 -19.67
N ALA A 67 -16.39 -37.27 -18.43
CA ALA A 67 -16.32 -35.88 -18.03
C ALA A 67 -14.93 -35.30 -18.35
N PRO A 68 -14.82 -34.00 -18.70
CA PRO A 68 -13.53 -33.37 -18.95
C PRO A 68 -12.67 -33.50 -17.68
N VAL A 69 -11.46 -34.04 -17.82
CA VAL A 69 -10.50 -34.14 -16.72
C VAL A 69 -10.24 -32.74 -16.22
N ALA A 70 -10.70 -32.44 -15.00
CA ALA A 70 -10.44 -31.16 -14.34
C ALA A 70 -8.93 -30.93 -14.33
N LYS A 71 -8.48 -29.78 -14.84
CA LYS A 71 -7.07 -29.38 -14.76
C LYS A 71 -6.63 -29.47 -13.29
N PRO A 72 -5.45 -30.04 -12.97
CA PRO A 72 -4.98 -30.12 -11.60
C PRO A 72 -4.99 -28.72 -10.99
N VAL A 73 -5.76 -28.56 -9.91
CA VAL A 73 -5.71 -27.35 -9.10
C VAL A 73 -4.28 -27.28 -8.56
N ALA A 74 -3.59 -26.16 -8.80
CA ALA A 74 -2.24 -25.97 -8.27
C ALA A 74 -2.29 -26.16 -6.74
N THR A 75 -1.70 -27.26 -6.26
CA THR A 75 -1.59 -27.53 -4.84
C THR A 75 -0.41 -26.74 -4.30
N LEU A 76 -0.64 -25.97 -3.24
CA LEU A 76 0.43 -25.27 -2.56
C LEU A 76 1.27 -26.28 -1.76
N ASP A 77 2.57 -26.36 -2.06
CA ASP A 77 3.51 -27.16 -1.28
C ASP A 77 3.74 -26.46 0.07
N GLY A 78 3.21 -27.03 1.16
CA GLY A 78 3.41 -26.49 2.50
C GLY A 78 4.88 -26.48 2.90
N ARG A 79 5.44 -25.30 3.21
CA ARG A 79 6.83 -25.11 3.63
C ARG A 79 6.94 -24.63 5.08
N ARG A 80 8.02 -25.02 5.76
CA ARG A 80 8.41 -24.49 7.08
C ARG A 80 9.73 -23.72 6.96
N GLU A 81 9.81 -22.57 7.61
CA GLU A 81 11.01 -21.72 7.65
C GLU A 81 11.31 -21.25 9.07
N LYS A 82 12.59 -21.09 9.41
CA LYS A 82 13.02 -20.54 10.70
C LYS A 82 12.91 -19.02 10.66
N ILE A 83 12.29 -18.44 11.69
CA ILE A 83 12.17 -16.99 11.83
C ILE A 83 13.50 -16.38 12.30
N ALA A 84 13.98 -15.35 11.59
CA ALA A 84 15.18 -14.60 11.93
C ALA A 84 15.10 -13.92 13.31
N PRO A 85 16.21 -13.76 14.06
CA PRO A 85 16.21 -13.14 15.39
C PRO A 85 15.59 -11.74 15.43
N ILE A 86 15.87 -10.90 14.43
CA ILE A 86 15.30 -9.54 14.32
C ILE A 86 13.77 -9.57 14.25
N ARG A 87 13.20 -10.51 13.47
CA ARG A 87 11.75 -10.67 13.35
C ARG A 87 11.11 -11.13 14.66
N LYS A 88 11.81 -11.97 15.44
CA LYS A 88 11.35 -12.36 16.79
C LYS A 88 11.35 -11.16 17.76
N ALA A 89 12.35 -10.29 17.67
CA ALA A 89 12.41 -9.07 18.49
C ALA A 89 11.26 -8.12 18.15
N ILE A 90 11.00 -7.88 16.86
CA ILE A 90 9.85 -7.09 16.39
C ILE A 90 8.54 -7.70 16.91
N ALA A 91 8.36 -9.02 16.77
CA ALA A 91 7.14 -9.68 17.23
C ALA A 91 6.89 -9.51 18.75
N ARG A 92 7.95 -9.54 19.56
CA ARG A 92 7.85 -9.24 21.00
C ARG A 92 7.46 -7.79 21.25
N ALA A 93 8.10 -6.83 20.59
CA ALA A 93 7.77 -5.41 20.72
C ALA A 93 6.31 -5.11 20.33
N MET A 94 5.82 -5.71 19.24
CA MET A 94 4.41 -5.57 18.82
C MET A 94 3.44 -6.17 19.84
N ARG A 95 3.77 -7.33 20.41
CA ARG A 95 2.97 -7.92 21.49
C ARG A 95 2.94 -7.01 22.72
N THR A 96 4.10 -6.53 23.18
CA THR A 96 4.19 -5.62 24.32
C THR A 96 3.34 -4.38 24.09
N SER A 97 3.41 -3.77 22.92
CA SER A 97 2.58 -2.60 22.59
C SER A 97 1.08 -2.93 22.66
N TRP A 98 0.65 -4.08 22.14
CA TRP A 98 -0.76 -4.49 22.15
C TRP A 98 -1.29 -4.83 23.55
N GLU A 99 -0.45 -5.42 24.39
CA GLU A 99 -0.79 -5.76 25.77
C GLU A 99 -0.78 -4.52 26.69
N SER A 100 0.11 -3.57 26.42
CA SER A 100 0.31 -2.39 27.25
C SER A 100 -0.61 -1.23 26.90
N VAL A 101 -1.20 -1.14 25.72
CA VAL A 101 -1.90 0.09 25.25
C VAL A 101 -3.38 -0.15 25.00
N ALA A 102 -4.25 0.76 25.46
CA ALA A 102 -5.66 0.77 25.05
C ALA A 102 -5.81 1.58 23.75
N TYR A 103 -5.83 0.89 22.61
CA TYR A 103 -5.83 1.56 21.31
C TYR A 103 -7.13 2.31 21.01
N VAL A 104 -6.99 3.59 20.66
CA VAL A 104 -8.01 4.38 19.97
C VAL A 104 -7.44 4.97 18.70
N ASN A 105 -8.23 4.99 17.63
CA ASN A 105 -7.80 5.40 16.30
C ASN A 105 -8.83 6.34 15.70
N LEU A 106 -8.39 7.51 15.26
CA LEU A 106 -9.22 8.44 14.49
C LEU A 106 -8.62 8.64 13.10
N VAL A 107 -9.49 8.73 12.10
CA VAL A 107 -9.10 8.88 10.69
C VAL A 107 -9.65 10.20 10.17
N ASN A 108 -8.79 11.01 9.57
CA ASN A 108 -9.15 12.25 8.91
C ASN A 108 -8.81 12.17 7.42
N GLU A 109 -9.74 12.61 6.58
CA GLU A 109 -9.50 12.87 5.17
C GLU A 109 -8.91 14.28 5.03
N ILE A 110 -7.83 14.44 4.26
CA ILE A 110 -7.08 15.70 4.08
C ILE A 110 -6.99 16.01 2.57
N ASP A 111 -7.38 17.23 2.20
CA ASP A 111 -7.21 17.73 0.83
C ASP A 111 -5.79 18.25 0.60
N MET A 112 -4.96 17.41 0.01
CA MET A 112 -3.57 17.69 -0.31
C MET A 112 -3.39 18.52 -1.59
N SER A 113 -4.47 19.00 -2.24
CA SER A 113 -4.37 19.66 -3.55
C SER A 113 -3.47 20.91 -3.54
N ALA A 114 -3.60 21.76 -2.51
CA ALA A 114 -2.78 22.96 -2.37
C ALA A 114 -1.31 22.59 -2.19
N LEU A 115 -1.01 21.68 -1.27
CA LEU A 115 0.35 21.20 -1.02
C LEU A 115 0.95 20.47 -2.22
N TRP A 116 0.14 19.71 -2.96
CA TRP A 116 0.56 19.05 -4.19
C TRP A 116 1.07 20.06 -5.22
N ASN A 117 0.31 21.14 -5.43
CA ASN A 117 0.69 22.20 -6.36
C ASN A 117 1.92 22.97 -5.89
N LEU A 118 1.99 23.34 -4.60
CA LEU A 118 3.16 24.00 -4.03
C LEU A 118 4.42 23.16 -4.18
N ARG A 119 4.37 21.88 -3.78
CA ARG A 119 5.52 20.98 -3.93
C ARG A 119 5.94 20.89 -5.40
N LYS A 120 4.98 20.84 -6.33
CA LYS A 120 5.25 20.82 -7.77
C LYS A 120 5.92 22.11 -8.27
N SER A 121 5.64 23.27 -7.68
CA SER A 121 6.27 24.52 -8.11
C SER A 121 7.69 24.70 -7.58
N ILE A 122 8.05 24.06 -6.46
CA ILE A 122 9.35 24.29 -5.80
C ILE A 122 10.35 23.11 -5.89
N LEU A 123 9.92 21.91 -6.33
CA LEU A 123 10.78 20.71 -6.21
C LEU A 123 12.13 20.84 -6.91
N ASP A 124 12.16 21.50 -8.08
CA ASP A 124 13.37 21.56 -8.92
C ASP A 124 14.37 22.57 -8.33
N ASP A 125 13.87 23.68 -7.79
CA ASP A 125 14.70 24.70 -7.16
C ASP A 125 15.26 24.20 -5.83
N VAL A 126 14.45 23.47 -5.05
CA VAL A 126 14.91 22.82 -3.82
C VAL A 126 15.96 21.76 -4.14
N LEU A 127 15.76 20.95 -5.19
CA LEU A 127 16.75 19.95 -5.59
C LEU A 127 18.07 20.61 -6.01
N LYS A 128 18.02 21.68 -6.82
CA LYS A 128 19.22 22.42 -7.27
C LYS A 128 19.97 23.09 -6.13
N SER A 129 19.26 23.73 -5.19
CA SER A 129 19.86 24.51 -4.11
C SER A 129 20.33 23.67 -2.92
N SER A 130 19.60 22.60 -2.60
CA SER A 130 19.85 21.81 -1.38
C SER A 130 20.38 20.40 -1.62
N GLY A 131 20.29 19.89 -2.86
CA GLY A 131 20.63 18.52 -3.23
C GLY A 131 19.62 17.47 -2.76
N VAL A 132 18.46 17.88 -2.24
CA VAL A 132 17.48 16.99 -1.62
C VAL A 132 16.26 16.82 -2.52
N LYS A 133 15.83 15.56 -2.72
CA LYS A 133 14.56 15.26 -3.35
C LYS A 133 13.42 15.53 -2.37
N LEU A 134 12.73 16.65 -2.55
CA LEU A 134 11.61 17.02 -1.70
C LEU A 134 10.41 16.08 -1.95
N THR A 135 9.99 15.32 -0.95
CA THR A 135 8.78 14.46 -0.98
C THR A 135 7.66 15.10 -0.16
N PHE A 136 6.50 14.44 0.00
CA PHE A 136 5.43 14.92 0.89
C PHE A 136 5.70 14.68 2.38
N LEU A 137 6.54 13.69 2.71
CA LEU A 137 6.78 13.29 4.10
C LEU A 137 7.39 14.42 4.97
N PRO A 138 8.34 15.24 4.50
CA PRO A 138 8.84 16.39 5.26
C PRO A 138 7.77 17.42 5.62
N PHE A 139 6.80 17.67 4.74
CA PHE A 139 5.67 18.57 5.03
C PHE A 139 4.76 17.99 6.10
N ILE A 140 4.44 16.70 5.99
CA ILE A 140 3.63 15.97 6.97
C ILE A 140 4.33 15.94 8.33
N ALA A 141 5.63 15.65 8.34
CA ALA A 141 6.46 15.72 9.55
C ALA A 141 6.44 17.11 10.17
N LYS A 142 6.62 18.18 9.38
CA LYS A 142 6.58 19.55 9.89
C LYS A 142 5.21 19.92 10.47
N ALA A 143 4.12 19.56 9.80
CA ALA A 143 2.76 19.77 10.30
C ALA A 143 2.51 19.04 11.64
N ILE A 144 2.94 17.78 11.72
CA ILE A 144 2.87 16.97 12.95
C ILE A 144 3.71 17.60 14.07
N LEU A 145 4.93 18.05 13.79
CA LEU A 145 5.79 18.68 14.79
C LEU A 145 5.22 20.00 15.34
N ILE A 146 4.58 20.80 14.49
CA ILE A 146 3.85 22.00 14.93
C ILE A 146 2.69 21.58 15.85
N ALA A 147 1.87 20.62 15.42
CA ALA A 147 0.75 20.15 16.23
C ALA A 147 1.19 19.48 17.54
N LEU A 148 2.31 18.75 17.58
CA LEU A 148 2.84 18.13 18.80
C LEU A 148 3.27 19.17 19.84
N GLN A 149 3.70 20.36 19.43
CA GLN A 149 4.00 21.46 20.36
C GLN A 149 2.72 22.04 20.98
N GLU A 150 1.62 22.05 20.23
CA GLU A 150 0.30 22.50 20.69
C GLU A 150 -0.41 21.42 21.55
N PHE A 151 -0.10 20.14 21.31
CA PHE A 151 -0.69 18.98 22.00
C PHE A 151 0.41 18.06 22.59
N PRO A 152 1.20 18.53 23.56
CA PRO A 152 2.42 17.83 24.01
C PRO A 152 2.15 16.48 24.68
N ILE A 153 0.93 16.24 25.20
CA ILE A 153 0.51 14.96 25.77
C ILE A 153 0.62 13.80 24.77
N ILE A 154 0.46 14.07 23.47
CA ILE A 154 0.55 13.05 22.41
C ILE A 154 1.99 12.57 22.20
N ALA A 155 2.98 13.41 22.51
CA ALA A 155 4.40 13.09 22.47
C ALA A 155 4.97 12.66 23.83
N ALA A 156 4.13 12.62 24.87
CA ALA A 156 4.52 12.20 26.20
C ALA A 156 4.66 10.67 26.30
N LYS A 157 5.15 10.21 27.45
CA LYS A 157 5.25 8.80 27.82
C LYS A 157 4.67 8.59 29.20
N TYR A 158 4.05 7.44 29.41
CA TYR A 158 3.70 6.98 30.74
C TYR A 158 4.90 6.22 31.33
N ASP A 159 5.43 6.70 32.45
CA ASP A 159 6.42 5.99 33.24
C ASP A 159 5.70 5.10 34.26
N GLU A 160 5.72 3.79 34.02
CA GLU A 160 5.08 2.82 34.91
C GLU A 160 5.71 2.78 36.32
N ALA A 161 7.01 3.09 36.44
CA ALA A 161 7.74 2.99 37.70
C ALA A 161 7.41 4.16 38.63
N SER A 162 7.34 5.39 38.09
CA SER A 162 6.93 6.56 38.86
C SER A 162 5.42 6.83 38.84
N GLN A 163 4.69 6.16 37.95
CA GLN A 163 3.26 6.39 37.67
C GLN A 163 2.97 7.81 37.17
N GLU A 164 3.89 8.40 36.41
CA GLU A 164 3.80 9.77 35.91
C GLU A 164 3.70 9.83 34.39
N ILE A 165 3.10 10.91 33.90
CA ILE A 165 3.19 11.28 32.48
C ILE A 165 4.41 12.18 32.31
N VAL A 166 5.40 11.68 31.59
CA VAL A 166 6.66 12.36 31.30
C VAL A 166 6.58 13.05 29.95
N TYR A 167 6.57 14.37 29.97
CA TYR A 167 6.62 15.20 28.77
C TYR A 167 8.06 15.36 28.28
N PRO A 168 8.31 15.27 26.97
CA PRO A 168 9.66 15.39 26.46
C PRO A 168 10.11 16.86 26.44
N ALA A 169 11.39 17.11 26.77
CA ALA A 169 12.00 18.43 26.62
C ALA A 169 12.23 18.82 25.15
N THR A 170 12.39 17.82 24.27
CA THR A 170 12.53 17.98 22.82
C THR A 170 11.74 16.90 22.09
N ILE A 171 11.19 17.21 20.92
CA ILE A 171 10.38 16.26 20.16
C ILE A 171 11.29 15.48 19.21
N ASN A 172 11.51 14.20 19.55
CA ASN A 172 12.22 13.28 18.68
C ASN A 172 11.23 12.54 17.79
N LEU A 173 11.33 12.70 16.48
CA LEU A 173 10.34 12.15 15.53
C LEU A 173 10.84 10.85 14.92
N GLY A 174 10.19 9.75 15.27
CA GLY A 174 10.36 8.46 14.61
C GLY A 174 9.69 8.44 13.24
N PHE A 175 10.26 7.72 12.28
CA PHE A 175 9.56 7.39 11.05
C PHE A 175 9.87 5.98 10.58
N ALA A 176 8.86 5.27 10.07
CA ALA A 176 9.01 3.88 9.68
C ALA A 176 9.69 3.75 8.31
N VAL A 177 10.71 2.90 8.23
CA VAL A 177 11.43 2.55 7.01
C VAL A 177 11.30 1.07 6.75
N ASP A 178 10.76 0.72 5.59
CA ASP A 178 10.70 -0.66 5.13
C ASP A 178 12.08 -1.11 4.63
N THR A 179 12.51 -2.27 5.13
CA THR A 179 13.79 -2.90 4.80
C THR A 179 13.60 -4.40 4.65
N GLU A 180 14.50 -5.08 3.95
CA GLU A 180 14.46 -6.55 3.81
C GLU A 180 14.47 -7.31 5.14
N ALA A 181 15.10 -6.73 6.18
CA ALA A 181 15.16 -7.33 7.51
C ALA A 181 13.87 -7.12 8.33
N GLY A 182 12.99 -6.24 7.85
CA GLY A 182 11.76 -5.80 8.50
C GLY A 182 11.69 -4.29 8.69
N LEU A 183 10.58 -3.84 9.26
CA LEU A 183 10.34 -2.44 9.52
C LEU A 183 11.28 -1.94 10.62
N MET A 184 12.02 -0.87 10.34
CA MET A 184 12.83 -0.16 11.31
C MET A 184 12.24 1.23 11.56
N VAL A 185 12.46 1.79 12.75
CA VAL A 185 12.00 3.15 13.09
C VAL A 185 13.21 4.01 13.48
N PRO A 186 13.92 4.61 12.51
CA PRO A 186 14.87 5.67 12.77
C PRO A 186 14.20 6.89 13.42
N VAL A 187 14.98 7.65 14.19
CA VAL A 187 14.52 8.79 14.97
C VAL A 187 15.32 10.03 14.61
N ILE A 188 14.61 11.07 14.15
CA ILE A 188 15.13 12.43 13.97
C ILE A 188 15.15 13.11 15.34
N LYS A 189 16.32 13.53 15.79
CA LYS A 189 16.49 14.18 17.10
C LYS A 189 16.16 15.66 17.03
N ASP A 190 15.55 16.18 18.09
CA ASP A 190 15.17 17.60 18.22
C ASP A 190 14.45 18.13 16.98
N ALA A 191 13.53 17.33 16.45
CA ALA A 191 12.98 17.52 15.11
C ALA A 191 12.17 18.83 15.00
N GLN A 192 11.65 19.36 16.11
CA GLN A 192 10.86 20.60 16.13
C GLN A 192 11.69 21.84 15.79
N SER A 193 12.99 21.84 16.07
CA SER A 193 13.90 22.97 15.77
C SER A 193 14.36 22.99 14.31
N LEU A 194 14.21 21.87 13.60
CA LEU A 194 14.69 21.72 12.23
C LEU A 194 13.79 22.44 11.22
N SER A 195 14.43 23.03 10.21
CA SER A 195 13.77 23.49 8.98
C SER A 195 13.23 22.30 8.17
N MET A 196 12.33 22.58 7.23
CA MET A 196 11.77 21.53 6.37
C MET A 196 12.84 20.82 5.52
N ILE A 197 13.85 21.56 5.07
CA ILE A 197 14.96 21.01 4.27
C ILE A 197 15.85 20.11 5.14
N GLU A 198 16.12 20.50 6.39
CA GLU A 198 16.86 19.66 7.33
C GLU A 198 16.11 18.38 7.67
N ILE A 199 14.80 18.45 7.92
CA ILE A 199 13.94 17.27 8.09
C ILE A 199 14.04 16.36 6.85
N ALA A 200 13.96 16.93 5.64
CA ALA A 200 14.07 16.16 4.41
C ALA A 200 15.44 15.49 4.23
N LYS A 201 16.54 16.18 4.57
CA LYS A 201 17.90 15.61 4.59
C LYS A 201 17.99 14.45 5.55
N GLU A 202 17.46 14.63 6.76
CA GLU A 202 17.60 13.63 7.81
C GLU A 202 16.76 12.38 7.55
N ILE A 203 15.53 12.54 7.03
CA ILE A 203 14.73 11.43 6.53
C ILE A 203 15.50 10.63 5.47
N SER A 204 16.10 11.32 4.50
CA SER A 204 16.85 10.65 3.42
C SER A 204 18.06 9.89 3.97
N ARG A 205 18.87 10.56 4.81
CA ARG A 205 20.07 9.99 5.44
C ARG A 205 19.76 8.74 6.25
N LEU A 206 18.77 8.83 7.14
CA LEU A 206 18.37 7.73 8.01
C LEU A 206 17.69 6.59 7.25
N ALA A 207 16.89 6.89 6.22
CA ALA A 207 16.29 5.86 5.37
C ALA A 207 17.34 5.06 4.60
N ILE A 208 18.38 5.72 4.06
CA ILE A 208 19.50 5.04 3.41
C ILE A 208 20.27 4.19 4.43
N ALA A 209 20.62 4.76 5.59
CA ALA A 209 21.33 4.03 6.63
C ALA A 209 20.58 2.78 7.12
N ALA A 210 19.25 2.86 7.27
CA ALA A 210 18.42 1.73 7.67
C ALA A 210 18.41 0.62 6.60
N ARG A 211 18.21 0.97 5.32
CA ARG A 211 18.23 0.00 4.21
C ARG A 211 19.59 -0.65 4.02
N ASP A 212 20.66 0.12 4.15
CA ASP A 212 22.05 -0.34 4.06
C ASP A 212 22.52 -1.13 5.30
N ARG A 213 21.68 -1.25 6.35
CA ARG A 213 22.03 -1.84 7.66
C ARG A 213 23.23 -1.14 8.34
N LYS A 214 23.40 0.15 8.08
CA LYS A 214 24.44 1.02 8.67
C LYS A 214 23.88 1.95 9.76
N ILE A 215 22.59 1.87 10.04
CA ILE A 215 21.95 2.69 11.07
C ILE A 215 22.50 2.35 12.45
N LYS A 216 22.78 3.38 13.25
CA LYS A 216 23.32 3.21 14.59
C LYS A 216 22.19 2.93 15.59
N PRO A 217 22.44 2.16 16.66
CA PRO A 217 21.43 1.95 17.71
C PRO A 217 20.89 3.24 18.33
N THR A 218 21.71 4.27 18.47
CA THR A 218 21.32 5.59 19.01
C THR A 218 20.33 6.33 18.10
N GLU A 219 20.33 6.03 16.80
CA GLU A 219 19.42 6.59 15.80
C GLU A 219 18.08 5.85 15.76
N MET A 220 17.91 4.79 16.55
CA MET A 220 16.67 4.00 16.64
C MET A 220 15.96 4.13 17.98
N GLN A 221 16.43 5.02 18.86
CA GLN A 221 15.97 5.11 20.25
C GLN A 221 15.46 6.51 20.58
N GLY A 222 14.64 6.59 21.63
CA GLY A 222 14.21 7.86 22.22
C GLY A 222 13.26 8.66 21.33
N GLY A 223 12.45 8.00 20.50
CA GLY A 223 11.32 8.64 19.81
C GLY A 223 10.27 9.13 20.81
N SER A 224 9.63 10.24 20.49
CA SER A 224 8.49 10.83 21.20
C SER A 224 7.18 10.51 20.48
N PHE A 225 7.23 10.43 19.15
CA PHE A 225 6.09 10.15 18.28
C PHE A 225 6.60 9.55 16.97
N THR A 226 5.83 8.65 16.35
CA THR A 226 6.23 7.97 15.11
C THR A 226 5.30 8.31 13.94
N ILE A 227 5.85 8.39 12.73
CA ILE A 227 5.10 8.41 11.47
C ILE A 227 5.34 7.10 10.72
N THR A 228 4.28 6.41 10.31
CA THR A 228 4.35 5.27 9.38
C THR A 228 3.63 5.59 8.09
N ASN A 229 4.26 5.34 6.95
CA ASN A 229 3.76 5.72 5.63
C ASN A 229 3.52 4.50 4.73
N TYR A 230 2.34 3.91 4.85
CA TYR A 230 1.86 2.85 3.97
C TYR A 230 1.33 3.39 2.62
N GLY A 231 1.13 4.70 2.49
CA GLY A 231 0.85 5.34 1.21
C GLY A 231 1.94 5.16 0.16
N SER A 232 3.19 4.96 0.60
CA SER A 232 4.32 4.66 -0.27
C SER A 232 4.16 3.34 -1.06
N VAL A 233 3.34 2.40 -0.56
CA VAL A 233 3.00 1.12 -1.20
C VAL A 233 1.56 1.09 -1.73
N GLY A 234 0.88 2.25 -1.77
CA GLY A 234 -0.46 2.39 -2.35
C GLY A 234 -1.63 2.14 -1.39
N ALA A 235 -1.39 1.89 -0.10
CA ALA A 235 -2.48 1.71 0.86
C ALA A 235 -3.18 3.04 1.16
N LEU A 236 -4.51 3.04 1.15
CA LEU A 236 -5.32 4.27 1.36
C LEU A 236 -5.29 4.74 2.81
N TYR A 237 -5.40 3.81 3.76
CA TYR A 237 -5.29 4.03 5.20
C TYR A 237 -4.97 2.70 5.89
N GLY A 238 -4.60 2.76 7.16
CA GLY A 238 -4.31 1.60 7.98
C GLY A 238 -4.39 1.98 9.46
N VAL A 239 -4.43 0.99 10.33
CA VAL A 239 -4.46 1.18 11.78
C VAL A 239 -3.06 0.89 12.32
N PRO A 240 -2.23 1.92 12.58
CA PRO A 240 -0.86 1.71 13.00
C PRO A 240 -0.77 1.19 14.45
N VAL A 241 0.20 0.31 14.71
CA VAL A 241 0.56 -0.14 16.06
C VAL A 241 1.60 0.82 16.63
N ILE A 242 1.38 1.30 17.85
CA ILE A 242 2.24 2.28 18.52
C ILE A 242 3.61 1.67 18.80
N ASN A 243 4.67 2.46 18.60
CA ASN A 243 6.04 2.09 18.94
C ASN A 243 6.28 2.31 20.46
N TYR A 244 5.80 1.38 21.28
CA TYR A 244 5.90 1.46 22.74
C TYR A 244 7.36 1.72 23.19
N PRO A 245 7.63 2.64 24.13
CA PRO A 245 6.70 3.32 25.05
C PRO A 245 6.19 4.69 24.59
N GLU A 246 6.20 5.00 23.28
CA GLU A 246 5.47 6.17 22.77
C GLU A 246 3.97 6.04 23.07
N MET A 247 3.26 7.16 23.16
CA MET A 247 1.81 7.18 23.40
C MET A 247 0.99 7.46 22.15
N GLY A 248 1.63 7.80 21.03
CA GLY A 248 0.96 8.12 19.79
C GLY A 248 1.76 7.78 18.54
N ILE A 249 1.05 7.52 17.44
CA ILE A 249 1.62 7.27 16.11
C ILE A 249 0.67 7.79 15.02
N ALA A 250 1.23 8.36 13.97
CA ALA A 250 0.49 8.75 12.77
C ALA A 250 0.73 7.78 11.61
N GLY A 251 -0.34 7.27 11.04
CA GLY A 251 -0.35 6.50 9.81
C GLY A 251 -0.75 7.37 8.61
N VAL A 252 0.07 7.37 7.57
CA VAL A 252 -0.09 8.19 6.36
C VAL A 252 -0.45 7.31 5.17
N GLY A 253 -1.61 7.61 4.58
CA GLY A 253 -2.14 6.94 3.39
C GLY A 253 -1.59 7.47 2.07
N ALA A 254 -1.95 6.78 0.99
CA ALA A 254 -1.63 7.21 -0.37
C ALA A 254 -2.39 8.51 -0.71
N ILE A 255 -1.74 9.39 -1.47
CA ILE A 255 -2.39 10.57 -2.05
C ILE A 255 -3.01 10.14 -3.37
N ILE A 256 -4.34 10.16 -3.46
CA ILE A 256 -5.08 9.71 -4.64
C ILE A 256 -5.93 10.82 -5.25
N ASP A 257 -6.25 10.69 -6.55
CA ASP A 257 -7.27 11.50 -7.19
C ASP A 257 -8.66 11.07 -6.71
N LYS A 258 -9.46 12.04 -6.25
CA LYS A 258 -10.84 11.82 -5.82
C LYS A 258 -11.72 13.01 -6.23
N ALA A 259 -12.98 12.74 -6.55
CA ALA A 259 -13.97 13.79 -6.71
C ALA A 259 -14.34 14.36 -5.33
N ILE A 260 -14.18 15.67 -5.15
CA ILE A 260 -14.43 16.37 -3.88
C ILE A 260 -15.40 17.52 -4.10
N VAL A 261 -16.13 17.92 -3.06
CA VAL A 261 -17.02 19.08 -3.12
C VAL A 261 -16.28 20.32 -2.62
N LYS A 262 -16.12 21.33 -3.47
CA LYS A 262 -15.62 22.65 -3.11
C LYS A 262 -16.60 23.72 -3.55
N ASN A 263 -17.00 24.59 -2.63
CA ASN A 263 -17.94 25.69 -2.90
C ASN A 263 -19.23 25.21 -3.61
N GLY A 264 -19.75 24.04 -3.22
CA GLY A 264 -20.94 23.44 -3.82
C GLY A 264 -20.74 22.75 -5.18
N GLN A 265 -19.51 22.69 -5.71
CA GLN A 265 -19.20 22.04 -6.99
C GLN A 265 -18.34 20.78 -6.79
N ILE A 266 -18.57 19.77 -7.63
CA ILE A 266 -17.71 18.58 -7.69
C ILE A 266 -16.49 18.91 -8.54
N VAL A 267 -15.30 18.83 -7.94
CA VAL A 267 -14.01 19.09 -8.59
C VAL A 267 -13.03 17.94 -8.31
N PRO A 268 -12.05 17.69 -9.19
CA PRO A 268 -10.97 16.76 -8.87
C PRO A 268 -10.10 17.32 -7.73
N GLY A 269 -9.71 16.46 -6.79
CA GLY A 269 -8.83 16.79 -5.68
C GLY A 269 -7.84 15.68 -5.37
N LYS A 270 -6.75 16.05 -4.69
CA LYS A 270 -5.76 15.10 -4.15
C LYS A 270 -6.10 14.81 -2.70
N ILE A 271 -6.52 13.59 -2.40
CA ILE A 271 -6.94 13.20 -1.05
C ILE A 271 -5.93 12.26 -0.41
N MET A 272 -5.62 12.51 0.86
CA MET A 272 -4.84 11.65 1.73
C MET A 272 -5.62 11.34 2.99
N HIS A 273 -5.49 10.12 3.52
CA HIS A 273 -5.98 9.79 4.86
C HIS A 273 -4.83 9.87 5.86
N LEU A 274 -5.11 10.50 6.99
CA LEU A 274 -4.25 10.50 8.18
C LEU A 274 -4.98 9.72 9.27
N THR A 275 -4.37 8.64 9.75
CA THR A 275 -4.84 7.91 10.93
C THR A 275 -3.96 8.28 12.11
N VAL A 276 -4.55 8.72 13.21
CA VAL A 276 -3.81 8.96 14.46
C VAL A 276 -4.27 7.90 15.46
N ALA A 277 -3.33 7.08 15.91
CA ALA A 277 -3.53 6.13 16.98
C ALA A 277 -2.90 6.68 18.26
N ALA A 278 -3.56 6.50 19.39
CA ALA A 278 -3.02 6.88 20.69
C ALA A 278 -3.43 5.89 21.80
N ASP A 279 -2.74 5.97 22.92
CA ASP A 279 -3.09 5.24 24.14
C ASP A 279 -4.26 5.92 24.86
N HIS A 280 -5.45 5.34 24.73
CA HIS A 280 -6.70 5.87 25.26
C HIS A 280 -6.75 5.86 26.79
N ARG A 281 -5.82 5.17 27.48
CA ARG A 281 -5.73 5.27 28.94
C ARG A 281 -5.38 6.70 29.38
N TRP A 282 -4.66 7.42 28.55
CA TRP A 282 -4.05 8.72 28.89
C TRP A 282 -4.46 9.85 27.95
N ILE A 283 -4.90 9.52 26.72
CA ILE A 283 -5.24 10.51 25.70
C ILE A 283 -6.68 10.28 25.24
N ASP A 284 -7.54 11.27 25.46
CA ASP A 284 -8.94 11.21 25.02
C ASP A 284 -9.12 11.42 23.52
N GLY A 285 -10.17 10.83 22.96
CA GLY A 285 -10.53 10.98 21.55
C GLY A 285 -10.70 12.44 21.09
N ALA A 286 -11.17 13.33 21.97
CA ALA A 286 -11.27 14.76 21.65
C ALA A 286 -9.89 15.41 21.42
N THR A 287 -8.88 15.04 22.20
CA THR A 287 -7.50 15.53 22.06
C THR A 287 -6.89 15.02 20.75
N ILE A 288 -7.09 13.73 20.44
CA ILE A 288 -6.64 13.12 19.18
C ILE A 288 -7.30 13.80 17.98
N GLY A 289 -8.62 14.02 18.06
CA GLY A 289 -9.38 14.66 16.99
C GLY A 289 -8.94 16.09 16.73
N ARG A 290 -8.68 16.88 17.79
CA ARG A 290 -8.15 18.26 17.64
C ARG A 290 -6.74 18.28 17.08
N PHE A 291 -5.87 17.37 17.53
CA PHE A 291 -4.52 17.21 16.97
C PHE A 291 -4.58 16.87 15.48
N ALA A 292 -5.37 15.87 15.09
CA ALA A 292 -5.50 15.47 13.68
C ALA A 292 -6.14 16.58 12.82
N ALA A 293 -7.13 17.29 13.35
CA ALA A 293 -7.73 18.46 12.70
C ALA A 293 -6.70 19.59 12.50
N ARG A 294 -5.81 19.81 13.47
CA ARG A 294 -4.73 20.79 13.35
C ARG A 294 -3.73 20.41 12.27
N VAL A 295 -3.31 19.14 12.23
CA VAL A 295 -2.44 18.63 11.16
C VAL A 295 -3.11 18.78 9.79
N LYS A 296 -4.41 18.47 9.69
CA LYS A 296 -5.21 18.69 8.48
C LYS A 296 -5.17 20.15 8.03
N GLU A 297 -5.46 21.09 8.93
CA GLU A 297 -5.45 22.53 8.60
C GLU A 297 -4.10 22.98 8.03
N LEU A 298 -3.01 22.58 8.70
CA LEU A 298 -1.64 22.92 8.31
C LEU A 298 -1.27 22.36 6.92
N LEU A 299 -1.75 21.17 6.57
CA LEU A 299 -1.47 20.54 5.28
C LEU A 299 -2.36 21.06 4.14
N GLU A 300 -3.58 21.50 4.46
CA GLU A 300 -4.50 22.11 3.48
C GLU A 300 -4.11 23.56 3.13
N LYS A 301 -3.37 24.23 4.02
CA LYS A 301 -2.87 25.60 3.86
C LYS A 301 -1.34 25.65 3.99
N PRO A 302 -0.59 25.04 3.06
CA PRO A 302 0.85 24.82 3.23
C PRO A 302 1.67 26.11 3.39
N GLU A 303 1.16 27.27 2.97
CA GLU A 303 1.77 28.59 3.21
C GLU A 303 2.06 28.87 4.69
N VAL A 304 1.33 28.26 5.63
CA VAL A 304 1.54 28.45 7.07
C VAL A 304 2.61 27.52 7.66
N LEU A 305 3.15 26.57 6.88
CA LEU A 305 4.18 25.62 7.33
C LEU A 305 5.59 26.22 7.40
N GLY A 306 5.75 27.50 7.06
CA GLY A 306 7.06 28.20 7.11
C GLY A 306 8.05 27.68 6.06
N ILE A 307 7.56 27.46 4.82
CA ILE A 307 8.37 26.97 3.68
C ILE A 307 9.06 28.13 2.94
N LEU A 308 8.58 29.36 3.14
CA LEU A 308 9.07 30.60 2.55
C LEU A 308 9.81 31.44 3.61
#